data_AF-A0A6B1HUC4-F1
#
_entry.id   AF-A0A6B1HUC4-F1
#
_cell.length_a   1.000
_cell.length_b   1.000
_cell.length_c   1.000
_cell.angle_alpha   90.00
_cell.angle_beta   90.00
_cell.angle_gamma   90.00
#
_symmetry.space_group_name_H-M   'P 1'
#
loop_
_entity.id
_entity.type
_entity.pdbx_description
1 polymer ?
#
loop_
_entity_poly.entity_id
_entity_poly.type
_entity_poly.pdbx_seq_one_letter_code
_entity_poly.pdbx_strand_id
1 'polypeptide(L)'
;MFHDVVAAKLGEYDLGNAVEQENALQELMQHYILASLSRAGLFAEAMFHGGTCLRIVYGINRFSQDLDFLLKKPKSHFVWQPYLARVQRDCAQEGIDFEIQDKSDVDGAMRKAFVKTDSIGKVMTLGLPYGRQTQRKIRVKLEIDTNPPEGSRFETNYLSFPTTAPITVQSLASSFATKSHALLCRT
;
A
#
# COMPACT_ATOMS: atom_id res chain seq x y z
N MET A 1 20.15 9.47 -7.41
CA MET A 1 19.86 8.30 -6.58
C MET A 1 18.37 7.99 -6.50
N PHE A 2 17.53 8.80 -5.84
CA PHE A 2 16.07 8.55 -5.79
C PHE A 2 15.44 8.38 -7.18
N HIS A 3 15.72 9.33 -8.08
CA HIS A 3 15.25 9.31 -9.46
C HIS A 3 15.65 8.02 -10.21
N ASP A 4 16.88 7.54 -10.01
CA ASP A 4 17.40 6.35 -10.71
C ASP A 4 16.73 5.07 -10.21
N VAL A 5 16.48 4.97 -8.90
CA VAL A 5 15.78 3.83 -8.28
C VAL A 5 14.34 3.77 -8.75
N VAL A 6 13.65 4.92 -8.83
CA VAL A 6 12.30 5.01 -9.39
C VAL A 6 12.28 4.66 -10.87
N ALA A 7 13.23 5.17 -11.66
CA ALA A 7 13.34 4.90 -13.08
C ALA A 7 13.55 3.42 -13.37
N ALA A 8 14.47 2.78 -12.64
CA ALA A 8 14.72 1.34 -12.73
C ALA A 8 13.46 0.54 -12.41
N LYS A 9 12.75 0.92 -11.33
CA LYS A 9 11.52 0.24 -10.94
C LYS A 9 10.40 0.43 -11.97
N LEU A 10 10.27 1.63 -12.55
CA LEU A 10 9.32 1.88 -13.65
C LEU A 10 9.61 1.01 -14.88
N GLY A 11 10.88 0.74 -15.18
CA GLY A 11 11.28 -0.11 -16.30
C GLY A 11 10.82 -1.57 -16.19
N GLU A 12 10.37 -2.00 -15.01
CA GLU A 12 9.78 -3.34 -14.82
C GLU A 12 8.31 -3.42 -15.28
N TYR A 13 7.64 -2.29 -15.52
CA TYR A 13 6.23 -2.24 -15.89
C TYR A 13 6.03 -2.13 -17.40
N ASP A 14 5.04 -2.85 -17.92
CA ASP A 14 4.55 -2.65 -19.30
C ASP A 14 3.61 -1.44 -19.34
N LEU A 15 4.15 -0.29 -19.74
CA LEU A 15 3.40 0.95 -19.90
C LEU A 15 2.75 0.99 -21.28
N GLY A 16 1.87 0.04 -21.60
CA GLY A 16 1.26 -0.07 -22.93
C GLY A 16 0.20 0.99 -23.26
N ASN A 17 -0.28 1.72 -22.25
CA ASN A 17 -1.23 2.82 -22.39
C ASN A 17 -1.23 3.74 -21.15
N ALA A 18 -1.98 4.84 -21.21
CA ALA A 18 -2.07 5.80 -20.11
C ALA A 18 -2.67 5.21 -18.81
N VAL A 19 -3.52 4.19 -18.88
CA VAL A 19 -4.08 3.52 -17.70
C VAL A 19 -3.01 2.67 -17.01
N GLU A 20 -2.26 1.88 -17.76
CA GLU A 20 -1.16 1.09 -17.19
C GLU A 20 -0.07 1.98 -16.59
N GLN A 21 0.18 3.13 -17.19
CA GLN A 21 1.08 4.13 -16.61
C GLN A 21 0.59 4.65 -15.25
N GLU A 22 -0.68 5.02 -15.13
CA GLU A 22 -1.24 5.47 -13.84
C GLU A 22 -1.26 4.32 -12.81
N ASN A 23 -1.54 3.08 -13.24
CA ASN A 23 -1.46 1.90 -12.36
C ASN A 23 -0.04 1.70 -11.83
N ALA A 24 0.99 1.79 -12.69
CA ALA A 24 2.39 1.68 -12.29
C ALA A 24 2.79 2.77 -11.29
N LEU A 25 2.39 4.02 -11.54
CA LEU A 25 2.62 5.12 -10.62
C LEU A 25 1.93 4.89 -9.25
N GLN A 26 0.70 4.38 -9.25
CA GLN A 26 -0.01 4.06 -8.02
C GLN A 26 0.63 2.88 -7.28
N GLU A 27 1.13 1.88 -7.98
CA GLU A 27 1.83 0.74 -7.37
C GLU A 27 3.19 1.16 -6.78
N LEU A 28 3.93 2.06 -7.43
CA LEU A 28 5.12 2.69 -6.84
C LEU A 28 4.78 3.37 -5.52
N MET A 29 3.69 4.14 -5.49
CA MET A 29 3.25 4.80 -4.25
C MET A 29 2.93 3.80 -3.14
N GLN A 30 2.27 2.69 -3.48
CA GLN A 30 1.99 1.62 -2.52
C GLN A 30 3.27 1.02 -1.93
N HIS A 31 4.31 0.80 -2.74
CA HIS A 31 5.60 0.31 -2.24
C HIS A 31 6.27 1.31 -1.28
N TYR A 32 6.29 2.60 -1.61
CA TYR A 32 6.82 3.64 -0.70
C TYR A 32 6.10 3.66 0.64
N ILE A 33 4.76 3.59 0.60
CA ILE A 33 3.93 3.56 1.81
C ILE A 33 4.27 2.31 2.62
N LEU A 34 4.30 1.12 2.02
CA LEU A 34 4.60 -0.12 2.74
C LEU A 34 6.00 -0.13 3.37
N ALA A 35 7.02 0.35 2.66
CA ALA A 35 8.38 0.46 3.20
C ALA A 35 8.46 1.45 4.37
N SER A 36 7.75 2.58 4.29
CA SER A 36 7.67 3.53 5.41
C SER A 36 6.87 2.97 6.60
N LEU A 37 5.76 2.29 6.37
CA LEU A 37 4.99 1.60 7.41
C LEU A 37 5.82 0.52 8.13
N SER A 38 6.69 -0.18 7.39
CA SER A 38 7.67 -1.10 7.96
C SER A 38 8.64 -0.37 8.90
N ARG A 39 9.26 0.73 8.45
CA ARG A 39 10.14 1.56 9.30
C ARG A 39 9.42 2.21 10.48
N ALA A 40 8.11 2.42 10.37
CA ALA A 40 7.25 2.92 11.45
C ALA A 40 6.84 1.82 12.45
N GLY A 41 7.20 0.55 12.19
CA GLY A 41 6.95 -0.57 13.09
C GLY A 41 5.53 -1.17 13.00
N LEU A 42 4.74 -0.83 11.97
CA LEU A 42 3.36 -1.34 11.82
C LEU A 42 3.33 -2.89 11.83
N PHE A 43 4.27 -3.53 11.15
CA PHE A 43 4.32 -4.97 11.02
C PHE A 43 4.71 -5.72 12.31
N ALA A 44 5.03 -5.01 13.40
CA ALA A 44 5.11 -5.63 14.71
C ALA A 44 3.72 -6.11 15.17
N GLU A 45 2.67 -5.33 14.94
CA GLU A 45 1.30 -5.60 15.42
C GLU A 45 0.28 -5.89 14.32
N ALA A 46 0.61 -5.69 13.04
CA ALA A 46 -0.27 -5.94 11.90
C ALA A 46 0.36 -6.82 10.82
N MET A 47 -0.47 -7.32 9.91
CA MET A 47 -0.07 -8.03 8.69
C MET A 47 -0.77 -7.41 7.47
N PHE A 48 -0.06 -7.33 6.35
CA PHE A 48 -0.59 -6.90 5.06
C PHE A 48 -1.32 -8.06 4.37
N HIS A 49 -2.48 -7.80 3.79
CA HIS A 49 -3.29 -8.82 3.10
C HIS A 49 -4.07 -8.20 1.93
N GLY A 50 -5.05 -8.94 1.42
CA GLY A 50 -5.94 -8.44 0.38
C GLY A 50 -5.34 -8.49 -1.03
N GLY A 51 -5.99 -7.78 -1.96
CA GLY A 51 -5.65 -7.87 -3.39
C GLY A 51 -4.26 -7.33 -3.71
N THR A 52 -3.87 -6.24 -3.05
CA THR A 52 -2.60 -5.56 -3.29
C THR A 52 -1.43 -6.35 -2.70
N CYS A 53 -1.64 -7.05 -1.58
CA CYS A 53 -0.66 -8.02 -1.08
C CYS A 53 -0.41 -9.12 -2.09
N LEU A 54 -1.47 -9.69 -2.68
CA LEU A 54 -1.31 -10.70 -3.72
C LEU A 54 -0.57 -10.17 -4.94
N ARG A 55 -0.81 -8.91 -5.32
CA ARG A 55 -0.14 -8.25 -6.45
C ARG A 55 1.35 -8.04 -6.18
N ILE A 56 1.68 -7.34 -5.09
CA ILE A 56 3.04 -6.91 -4.78
C ILE A 56 3.93 -8.08 -4.36
N VAL A 57 3.39 -9.05 -3.63
CA VAL A 57 4.18 -10.09 -2.95
C VAL A 57 4.16 -11.42 -3.70
N TYR A 58 3.02 -11.80 -4.27
CA TYR A 58 2.86 -13.06 -4.99
C TYR A 58 2.70 -12.89 -6.52
N GLY A 59 2.84 -11.66 -7.04
CA GLY A 59 2.95 -11.40 -8.47
C GLY A 59 1.67 -11.65 -9.28
N ILE A 60 0.47 -11.58 -8.70
CA ILE A 60 -0.75 -11.81 -9.48
C ILE A 60 -0.93 -10.74 -10.58
N ASN A 61 -1.40 -11.14 -11.75
CA ASN A 61 -1.55 -10.24 -12.91
C ASN A 61 -2.86 -9.45 -12.89
N ARG A 62 -3.13 -8.73 -11.79
CA ARG A 62 -4.22 -7.75 -11.70
C ARG A 62 -3.83 -6.59 -10.81
N PHE A 63 -4.14 -5.37 -11.25
CA PHE A 63 -3.96 -4.18 -10.44
C PHE A 63 -4.94 -4.17 -9.24
N SER A 64 -4.52 -3.55 -8.14
CA SER A 64 -5.29 -3.40 -6.91
C SER A 64 -4.92 -2.08 -6.22
N GLN A 65 -5.91 -1.34 -5.72
CA GLN A 65 -5.74 0.05 -5.32
C GLN A 65 -5.50 0.26 -3.81
N ASP A 66 -6.13 -0.57 -2.99
CA ASP A 66 -6.20 -0.39 -1.53
C ASP A 66 -5.11 -1.19 -0.81
N LEU A 67 -4.60 -0.66 0.30
CA LEU A 67 -3.71 -1.38 1.20
C LEU A 67 -4.50 -1.89 2.41
N ASP A 68 -4.75 -3.19 2.44
CA ASP A 68 -5.54 -3.84 3.49
C ASP A 68 -4.63 -4.48 4.55
N PHE A 69 -4.94 -4.25 5.82
CA PHE A 69 -4.20 -4.80 6.95
C PHE A 69 -5.14 -5.53 7.92
N LEU A 70 -4.60 -6.52 8.62
CA LEU A 70 -5.23 -7.14 9.79
C LEU A 70 -4.31 -6.93 10.98
N LEU A 71 -4.84 -6.60 12.14
CA LEU A 71 -4.04 -6.73 13.36
C LEU A 71 -3.69 -8.20 13.62
N LYS A 72 -2.62 -8.43 14.37
CA LYS A 72 -2.25 -9.78 14.86
C LYS A 72 -3.03 -10.15 16.11
N LYS A 73 -3.51 -9.15 16.85
CA LYS A 73 -4.32 -9.28 18.06
C LYS A 73 -5.39 -8.18 18.06
N PRO A 74 -6.60 -8.44 18.57
CA PRO A 74 -7.63 -7.42 18.65
C PRO A 74 -7.17 -6.19 19.43
N LYS A 75 -7.44 -4.98 18.89
CA LYS A 75 -7.11 -3.69 19.52
C LYS A 75 -8.06 -2.60 19.02
N SER A 76 -9.19 -2.44 19.69
CA SER A 76 -10.25 -1.48 19.35
C SER A 76 -9.78 -0.03 19.19
N HIS A 77 -8.73 0.36 19.93
CA HIS A 77 -8.18 1.72 19.97
C HIS A 77 -6.95 1.91 19.06
N PHE A 78 -6.81 1.12 17.98
CA PHE A 78 -5.77 1.36 16.99
C PHE A 78 -5.90 2.77 16.38
N VAL A 79 -4.77 3.47 16.25
CA VAL A 79 -4.69 4.82 15.67
C VAL A 79 -3.67 4.83 14.53
N TRP A 80 -4.06 5.39 13.39
CA TRP A 80 -3.20 5.47 12.21
C TRP A 80 -2.15 6.57 12.31
N GLN A 81 -2.46 7.66 13.01
CA GLN A 81 -1.67 8.89 12.99
C GLN A 81 -0.16 8.66 13.10
N PRO A 82 0.38 7.89 14.09
CA PRO A 82 1.83 7.80 14.26
C PRO A 82 2.54 7.19 13.04
N TYR A 83 1.90 6.22 12.39
CA TYR A 83 2.41 5.61 11.17
C TYR A 83 2.29 6.57 9.99
N LEU A 84 1.15 7.26 9.85
CA LEU A 84 0.93 8.20 8.75
C LEU A 84 1.88 9.41 8.84
N ALA A 85 2.14 9.93 10.04
CA ALA A 85 3.10 10.99 10.26
C ALA A 85 4.52 10.57 9.84
N ARG A 86 4.87 9.29 10.03
CA ARG A 86 6.12 8.73 9.52
C ARG A 86 6.13 8.64 7.99
N VAL A 87 5.05 8.15 7.38
CA VAL A 87 4.88 8.09 5.91
C VAL A 87 5.04 9.47 5.29
N GLN A 88 4.41 10.49 5.85
CA GLN A 88 4.54 11.86 5.37
C GLN A 88 5.98 12.38 5.44
N ARG A 89 6.66 12.16 6.57
CA ARG A 89 8.05 12.59 6.75
C ARG A 89 8.99 11.89 5.77
N ASP A 90 8.86 10.58 5.65
CA ASP A 90 9.71 9.76 4.79
C ASP A 90 9.54 10.13 3.32
N CYS A 91 8.31 10.40 2.86
CA CYS A 91 8.07 10.77 1.47
C CYS A 91 8.40 12.23 1.17
N ALA A 92 8.24 13.15 2.12
CA ALA A 92 8.68 14.53 1.96
C ALA A 92 10.21 14.63 1.76
N GLN A 93 10.99 13.74 2.40
CA GLN A 93 12.44 13.65 2.19
C GLN A 93 12.81 13.26 0.76
N GLU A 94 11.92 12.56 0.07
CA GLU A 94 12.07 12.15 -1.33
C GLU A 94 11.41 13.13 -2.32
N GLY A 95 10.97 14.30 -1.84
CA GLY A 95 10.28 15.31 -2.64
C GLY A 95 8.82 14.95 -2.98
N ILE A 96 8.25 13.92 -2.37
CA ILE A 96 6.85 13.53 -2.56
C ILE A 96 6.00 14.09 -1.43
N ASP A 97 5.31 15.19 -1.73
CA ASP A 97 4.29 15.74 -0.84
C ASP A 97 3.06 14.83 -0.73
N PHE A 98 2.68 14.53 0.52
CA PHE A 98 1.49 13.77 0.85
C PHE A 98 0.48 14.59 1.66
N GLU A 99 -0.77 14.54 1.21
CA GLU A 99 -1.93 14.92 2.01
C GLU A 99 -2.46 13.66 2.71
N ILE A 100 -2.49 13.70 4.04
CA ILE A 100 -3.10 12.65 4.86
C ILE A 100 -4.50 13.06 5.25
N GLN A 101 -5.43 12.15 5.04
CA GLN A 101 -6.77 12.25 5.58
C GLN A 101 -7.05 11.00 6.41
N ASP A 102 -6.93 11.13 7.73
CA ASP A 102 -7.39 10.10 8.65
C ASP A 102 -8.92 10.17 8.72
N LYS A 103 -9.60 9.07 8.39
CA LYS A 103 -11.05 8.92 8.50
C LYS A 103 -11.36 7.80 9.49
N SER A 104 -10.71 7.85 10.65
CA SER A 104 -10.92 6.90 11.74
C SER A 104 -12.25 7.11 12.50
N ASP A 105 -13.12 7.99 12.02
CA ASP A 105 -14.39 8.32 12.66
C ASP A 105 -15.41 7.16 12.63
N VAL A 106 -15.74 6.75 13.87
CA VAL A 106 -17.01 6.26 14.44
C VAL A 106 -17.52 4.86 14.03
N ASP A 107 -17.54 3.97 15.03
CA ASP A 107 -18.11 2.61 15.11
C ASP A 107 -17.75 1.59 14.02
N GLY A 108 -16.81 0.71 14.37
CA GLY A 108 -16.51 -0.48 13.59
C GLY A 108 -15.13 -1.05 13.89
N ALA A 109 -14.94 -2.33 13.58
CA ALA A 109 -13.63 -2.97 13.67
C ALA A 109 -12.63 -2.44 12.62
N MET A 110 -13.09 -1.78 11.56
CA MET A 110 -12.25 -1.34 10.44
C MET A 110 -11.85 0.14 10.57
N ARG A 111 -10.55 0.45 10.57
CA ARG A 111 -10.03 1.85 10.58
C ARG A 111 -9.48 2.24 9.22
N LYS A 112 -9.80 3.45 8.73
CA LYS A 112 -9.47 3.89 7.38
C LYS A 112 -8.64 5.17 7.36
N ALA A 113 -7.68 5.23 6.44
CA ALA A 113 -6.92 6.43 6.13
C ALA A 113 -6.71 6.59 4.62
N PHE A 114 -6.45 7.82 4.19
CA PHE A 114 -6.11 8.12 2.81
C PHE A 114 -4.82 8.90 2.72
N VAL A 115 -3.99 8.49 1.78
CA VAL A 115 -2.77 9.20 1.38
C VAL A 115 -2.98 9.68 -0.06
N LYS A 116 -2.82 10.97 -0.30
CA LYS A 116 -2.97 11.58 -1.63
C LYS A 116 -1.72 12.33 -2.04
N THR A 117 -1.34 12.24 -3.31
CA THR A 117 -0.22 12.99 -3.89
C THR A 117 -0.51 13.35 -5.35
N ASP A 118 -0.17 14.56 -5.76
CA ASP A 118 -0.02 14.96 -7.16
C ASP A 118 1.47 15.08 -7.56
N SER A 119 2.39 15.01 -6.60
CA SER A 119 3.80 15.37 -6.74
C SER A 119 4.68 14.25 -7.31
N ILE A 120 4.30 12.97 -7.21
CA ILE A 120 5.18 11.91 -7.75
C ILE A 120 5.47 12.09 -9.25
N GLY A 121 4.47 12.44 -10.07
CA GLY A 121 4.70 12.73 -11.49
C GLY A 121 5.45 14.03 -11.77
N LYS A 122 5.63 14.92 -10.76
CA LYS A 122 6.46 16.13 -10.86
C LYS A 122 7.91 15.84 -10.50
N VAL A 123 8.13 15.00 -9.47
CA VAL A 123 9.47 14.48 -9.10
C VAL A 123 10.03 13.60 -10.21
N MET A 124 9.14 12.92 -10.93
CA MET A 124 9.45 12.13 -12.10
C MET A 124 9.42 13.03 -13.35
N THR A 125 10.50 13.77 -13.61
CA THR A 125 10.81 14.27 -14.96
C THR A 125 11.22 13.12 -15.92
N LEU A 126 10.82 11.90 -15.58
CA LEU A 126 11.01 10.69 -16.35
C LEU A 126 10.14 10.82 -17.60
N GLY A 127 10.71 10.47 -18.76
CA GLY A 127 10.03 10.41 -20.04
C GLY A 127 8.92 9.36 -20.04
N LEU A 128 7.87 9.61 -19.26
CA LEU A 128 6.63 8.86 -19.25
C LEU A 128 6.07 8.89 -20.69
N PRO A 129 5.81 7.73 -21.31
CA PRO A 129 5.40 7.68 -22.71
C PRO A 129 4.05 8.36 -22.94
N TYR A 130 3.23 8.52 -21.90
CA TYR A 130 1.95 9.21 -21.95
C TYR A 130 1.95 10.44 -21.06
N GLY A 131 1.40 11.55 -21.56
CA GLY A 131 1.23 12.77 -20.79
C GLY A 131 0.33 12.55 -19.57
N ARG A 132 0.76 13.00 -18.39
CA ARG A 132 -0.04 12.93 -17.17
C ARG A 132 -1.06 14.06 -17.13
N GLN A 133 -2.32 13.75 -16.84
CA GLN A 133 -3.29 14.80 -16.51
C GLN A 133 -2.88 15.42 -15.17
N THR A 134 -2.34 16.64 -15.20
CA THR A 134 -1.77 17.36 -14.04
C THR A 134 -2.76 17.54 -12.88
N GLN A 135 -4.04 17.29 -13.08
CA GLN A 135 -5.10 17.36 -12.05
C GLN A 135 -5.41 16.03 -11.35
N ARG A 136 -4.89 14.87 -11.80
CA ARG A 136 -5.19 13.58 -11.16
C ARG A 136 -4.23 13.30 -10.00
N LYS A 137 -4.73 13.54 -8.78
CA LYS A 137 -4.10 13.07 -7.53
C LYS A 137 -4.15 11.54 -7.47
N ILE A 138 -3.00 10.90 -7.25
CA ILE A 138 -2.93 9.50 -6.86
C ILE A 138 -3.45 9.42 -5.42
N ARG A 139 -4.35 8.47 -5.16
CA ARG A 139 -4.95 8.24 -3.86
C ARG A 139 -4.78 6.79 -3.48
N VAL A 140 -4.12 6.53 -2.37
CA VAL A 140 -3.99 5.21 -1.77
C VAL A 140 -4.82 5.19 -0.49
N LYS A 141 -5.73 4.22 -0.40
CA LYS A 141 -6.55 3.98 0.78
C LYS A 141 -5.87 2.92 1.64
N LEU A 142 -5.78 3.15 2.94
CA LEU A 142 -5.29 2.21 3.92
C LEU A 142 -6.46 1.78 4.80
N GLU A 143 -6.63 0.48 4.98
CA GLU A 143 -7.66 -0.09 5.85
C GLU A 143 -7.01 -1.10 6.80
N ILE A 144 -7.39 -1.08 8.07
CA ILE A 144 -6.94 -2.08 9.04
C ILE A 144 -8.10 -2.60 9.86
N ASP A 145 -8.22 -3.93 9.88
CA ASP A 145 -9.17 -4.62 10.75
C ASP A 145 -8.57 -4.78 12.16
N THR A 146 -9.25 -4.19 13.13
CA THR A 146 -8.88 -4.19 14.55
C THR A 146 -9.48 -5.35 15.33
N ASN A 147 -10.36 -6.14 14.72
CA ASN A 147 -10.92 -7.38 15.27
C ASN A 147 -10.82 -8.51 14.23
N PRO A 148 -9.59 -8.91 13.86
CA PRO A 148 -9.36 -9.86 12.78
C PRO A 148 -9.93 -11.25 13.10
N PRO A 149 -10.38 -12.00 12.09
CA PRO A 149 -10.80 -13.39 12.29
C PRO A 149 -9.62 -14.26 12.75
N GLU A 150 -9.92 -15.21 13.64
CA GLU A 150 -8.91 -16.14 14.16
C GLU A 150 -8.39 -17.12 13.07
N GLY A 151 -7.22 -17.71 13.31
CA GLY A 151 -6.66 -18.76 12.46
C GLY A 151 -5.89 -18.28 11.23
N SER A 152 -5.80 -16.97 11.01
CA SER A 152 -4.97 -16.43 9.92
C SER A 152 -3.48 -16.62 10.21
N ARG A 153 -2.76 -17.24 9.27
CA ARG A 153 -1.30 -17.41 9.32
C ARG A 153 -0.62 -16.29 8.55
N PHE A 154 0.53 -15.87 9.04
CA PHE A 154 1.34 -14.83 8.42
C PHE A 154 2.80 -15.28 8.29
N GLU A 155 3.49 -14.66 7.36
CA GLU A 155 4.90 -14.88 7.06
C GLU A 155 5.62 -13.54 6.86
N THR A 156 6.94 -13.56 6.97
CA THR A 156 7.76 -12.38 6.69
C THR A 156 8.21 -12.43 5.23
N ASN A 157 7.99 -11.34 4.52
CA ASN A 157 8.49 -11.13 3.17
C ASN A 157 9.29 -9.83 3.11
N TYR A 158 10.01 -9.59 2.01
CA TYR A 158 10.88 -8.43 1.86
C TYR A 158 10.50 -7.67 0.59
N LEU A 159 10.16 -6.39 0.75
CA LEU A 159 10.11 -5.47 -0.38
C LEU A 159 11.54 -5.14 -0.80
N SER A 160 11.80 -5.14 -2.10
CA SER A 160 13.10 -4.72 -2.66
C SER A 160 13.13 -3.25 -3.06
N PHE A 161 11.97 -2.60 -3.13
CA PHE A 161 11.80 -1.20 -3.54
C PHE A 161 10.91 -0.44 -2.53
N PRO A 162 11.20 0.84 -2.24
CA PRO A 162 12.37 1.63 -2.69
C PRO A 162 13.68 1.22 -2.01
N THR A 163 13.58 0.52 -0.88
CA THR A 163 14.69 -0.02 -0.10
C THR A 163 14.27 -1.38 0.43
N THR A 164 15.23 -2.25 0.76
CA THR A 164 14.92 -3.51 1.42
C THR A 164 14.18 -3.28 2.74
N ALA A 165 12.94 -3.73 2.83
CA ALA A 165 12.10 -3.56 4.02
C ALA A 165 11.36 -4.85 4.36
N PRO A 166 11.45 -5.35 5.60
CA PRO A 166 10.69 -6.51 6.04
C PRO A 166 9.22 -6.12 6.20
N ILE A 167 8.32 -6.94 5.66
CA ILE A 167 6.88 -6.80 5.82
C ILE A 167 6.31 -8.11 6.34
N THR A 168 5.31 -8.03 7.22
CA THR A 168 4.52 -9.21 7.60
C THR A 168 3.30 -9.28 6.71
N VAL A 169 3.10 -10.42 6.06
CA VAL A 169 1.99 -10.64 5.11
C VAL A 169 1.17 -11.86 5.50
N GLN A 170 -0.10 -11.87 5.12
CA GLN A 170 -0.93 -13.06 5.23
C GLN A 170 -0.40 -14.14 4.27
N SER A 171 -0.29 -15.38 4.77
CA SER A 171 0.15 -16.52 3.96
C SER A 171 -0.84 -16.78 2.82
N LEU A 172 -0.35 -17.32 1.69
CA LEU A 172 -1.17 -17.58 0.52
C LEU A 172 -2.40 -18.47 0.82
N ALA A 173 -2.23 -19.49 1.68
CA ALA A 173 -3.33 -20.36 2.10
C ALA A 173 -4.40 -19.60 2.90
N SER A 174 -3.99 -18.73 3.84
CA SER A 174 -4.94 -17.89 4.57
C SER A 174 -5.61 -16.85 3.68
N SER A 175 -4.89 -16.28 2.71
CA SER A 175 -5.47 -15.36 1.72
C SER A 175 -6.48 -16.05 0.80
N PHE A 176 -6.24 -17.30 0.41
CA PHE A 176 -7.23 -18.08 -0.30
C PHE A 176 -8.49 -18.29 0.55
N ALA A 177 -8.34 -18.71 1.81
CA ALA A 177 -9.46 -18.93 2.72
C ALA A 177 -10.32 -17.67 2.93
N THR A 178 -9.70 -16.51 3.17
CA THR A 178 -10.44 -15.24 3.35
C THR A 178 -11.16 -14.81 2.07
N LYS A 179 -10.56 -15.01 0.90
CA LYS A 179 -11.21 -14.74 -0.39
C LYS A 179 -12.35 -15.71 -0.68
N SER A 180 -12.20 -16.99 -0.37
CA SER A 180 -13.27 -17.99 -0.48
C SER A 180 -14.44 -17.63 0.43
N HIS A 181 -14.18 -17.27 1.69
CA HIS A 181 -15.22 -16.82 2.61
C HIS A 181 -15.94 -15.57 2.08
N ALA A 182 -15.19 -14.55 1.63
CA ALA A 182 -15.77 -13.35 1.05
C ALA A 182 -16.57 -13.59 -0.24
N LEU A 183 -16.31 -14.68 -0.97
CA LEU A 183 -17.09 -15.08 -2.14
C LEU A 183 -18.38 -15.82 -1.73
N LEU A 184 -18.25 -16.80 -0.84
CA LEU A 184 -19.33 -17.70 -0.43
C LEU A 184 -20.32 -17.07 0.55
N CYS A 185 -19.87 -16.08 1.32
CA CYS A 185 -20.68 -15.41 2.35
C CYS A 185 -21.05 -13.97 1.95
N ARG A 186 -21.05 -13.66 0.65
CA ARG A 186 -21.69 -12.44 0.14
C ARG A 186 -23.20 -12.55 0.37
N THR A 187 -23.72 -11.75 1.30
CA THR A 187 -25.15 -11.46 1.46
C THR A 187 -25.59 -10.34 0.54
#